data_AF-A0A094J5P4-F1
#
_entry.id   AF-A0A094J5P4-F1
#
_cell.length_a   1.000
_cell.length_b   1.000
_cell.length_c   1.000
_cell.angle_alpha   90.00
_cell.angle_beta   90.00
_cell.angle_gamma   90.00
#
_symmetry.space_group_name_H-M   'P 1'
#
loop_
_entity.id
_entity.type
_entity.pdbx_description
1 polymer ?
#
loop_
_entity_poly.entity_id
_entity_poly.type
_entity_poly.pdbx_seq_one_letter_code
_entity_poly.pdbx_strand_id
1 'polypeptide(L)'
;MEIPVDWQVSELISSHQQQVWQVHQPSQPSLRDMRCEPEVLPNVGEWCDRAENRWLLQNFAGSYWLTRLQPDAAKGMTSTQSWLGTLLQEVTNEPYQLQVYETRHHPKQLLNHLRLRHSNRNAQLVRLSAGRYYLMLHQPLEWLFLHQTSGGFLSLRLQATGAGND
;
A
#
# COMPACT_ATOMS: atom_id res chain seq x y z
N MET A 1 -18.44 1.55 -11.44
CA MET A 1 -17.58 0.88 -12.44
C MET A 1 -17.66 -0.59 -12.14
N GLU A 2 -17.93 -1.40 -13.16
CA GLU A 2 -18.11 -2.84 -13.04
C GLU A 2 -16.87 -3.54 -13.60
N ILE A 3 -16.52 -4.67 -13.00
CA ILE A 3 -15.48 -5.56 -13.50
C ILE A 3 -15.98 -6.13 -14.85
N PRO A 4 -15.15 -6.18 -15.91
CA PRO A 4 -15.56 -6.73 -17.20
C PRO A 4 -16.11 -8.14 -17.07
N VAL A 5 -17.19 -8.46 -17.80
CA VAL A 5 -17.91 -9.74 -17.67
C VAL A 5 -17.06 -10.93 -18.11
N ASP A 6 -16.08 -10.70 -18.97
CA ASP A 6 -15.09 -11.67 -19.42
C ASP A 6 -14.00 -11.97 -18.39
N TRP A 7 -13.87 -11.16 -17.33
CA TRP A 7 -12.99 -11.45 -16.20
C TRP A 7 -13.74 -12.38 -15.25
N GLN A 8 -13.36 -13.66 -15.22
CA GLN A 8 -13.85 -14.56 -14.20
C GLN A 8 -13.14 -14.22 -12.90
N VAL A 9 -13.84 -13.66 -11.92
CA VAL A 9 -13.23 -13.19 -10.67
C VAL A 9 -13.65 -14.01 -9.47
N SER A 10 -12.68 -14.29 -8.59
CA SER A 10 -12.91 -14.91 -7.28
C SER A 10 -12.63 -13.89 -6.20
N GLU A 11 -13.64 -13.47 -5.44
CA GLU A 11 -13.46 -12.52 -4.33
C GLU A 11 -12.72 -13.20 -3.17
N LEU A 12 -11.61 -12.60 -2.73
CA LEU A 12 -10.82 -13.06 -1.59
C LEU A 12 -11.05 -12.23 -0.34
N ILE A 13 -11.12 -10.91 -0.50
CA ILE A 13 -11.26 -9.95 0.60
C ILE A 13 -12.39 -9.01 0.25
N SER A 14 -13.31 -8.81 1.19
CA SER A 14 -14.40 -7.85 1.09
C SER A 14 -14.51 -7.09 2.39
N SER A 15 -14.26 -5.79 2.32
CA SER A 15 -14.47 -4.86 3.42
C SER A 15 -15.02 -3.54 2.88
N HIS A 16 -15.44 -2.66 3.78
CA HIS A 16 -15.88 -1.31 3.40
C HIS A 16 -14.78 -0.48 2.72
N GLN A 17 -13.51 -0.75 3.01
CA GLN A 17 -12.39 0.06 2.48
C GLN A 17 -11.73 -0.56 1.26
N GLN A 18 -11.80 -1.87 1.15
CA GLN A 18 -11.05 -2.63 0.17
C GLN A 18 -11.82 -3.87 -0.24
N GLN A 19 -11.77 -4.14 -1.55
CA GLN A 19 -12.13 -5.43 -2.10
C GLN A 19 -10.97 -5.96 -2.94
N VAL A 20 -10.71 -7.26 -2.83
CA VAL A 20 -9.64 -7.95 -3.58
C VAL A 20 -10.23 -9.16 -4.28
N TRP A 21 -9.94 -9.26 -5.57
CA TRP A 21 -10.32 -10.37 -6.41
C TRP A 21 -9.10 -11.01 -7.06
N GLN A 22 -9.12 -12.33 -7.18
CA GLN A 22 -8.28 -13.03 -8.14
C GLN A 22 -8.95 -12.98 -9.50
N VAL A 23 -8.21 -12.57 -10.54
CA VAL A 23 -8.70 -12.52 -11.92
C VAL A 23 -8.24 -13.77 -12.66
N HIS A 24 -9.21 -14.54 -13.17
CA HIS A 24 -9.00 -15.70 -14.02
C HIS A 24 -9.42 -15.33 -15.45
N GLN A 25 -8.44 -15.18 -16.33
CA GLN A 25 -8.70 -14.86 -17.74
C GLN A 25 -7.63 -15.51 -18.63
N PRO A 26 -7.98 -15.97 -19.86
CA PRO A 26 -7.00 -16.52 -20.80
C PRO A 26 -5.99 -15.48 -21.30
N SER A 27 -6.36 -14.20 -21.35
CA SER A 27 -5.49 -13.08 -21.75
C SER A 27 -5.03 -12.27 -20.54
N GLN A 28 -3.92 -11.55 -20.70
CA GLN A 28 -3.46 -10.59 -19.69
C GLN A 28 -4.52 -9.48 -19.51
N PRO A 29 -5.10 -9.31 -18.30
CA PRO A 29 -6.04 -8.24 -18.04
C PRO A 29 -5.35 -6.88 -18.03
N SER A 30 -6.08 -5.81 -18.38
CA SER A 30 -5.63 -4.42 -18.20
C SER A 30 -6.72 -3.56 -17.58
N LEU A 31 -6.33 -2.57 -16.76
CA LEU A 31 -7.26 -1.55 -16.27
C LEU A 31 -7.86 -0.70 -17.39
N ARG A 32 -7.27 -0.70 -18.60
CA ARG A 32 -7.89 -0.09 -19.80
C ARG A 32 -9.22 -0.76 -20.15
N ASP A 33 -9.37 -2.06 -19.94
CA ASP A 33 -10.61 -2.81 -20.19
C ASP A 33 -11.72 -2.33 -19.25
N MET A 34 -11.33 -1.88 -18.06
CA MET A 34 -12.21 -1.24 -17.11
C MET A 34 -12.50 0.23 -17.45
N ARG A 35 -12.16 0.72 -18.66
CA ARG A 35 -12.24 2.13 -19.10
C ARG A 35 -11.52 3.08 -18.14
N CYS A 36 -10.34 2.67 -17.69
CA CYS A 36 -9.44 3.48 -16.88
C CYS A 36 -8.19 3.84 -17.69
N GLU A 37 -7.56 4.99 -17.41
CA GLU A 37 -6.23 5.30 -17.95
C GLU A 37 -5.17 4.87 -16.93
N PRO A 38 -4.49 3.72 -17.12
CA PRO A 38 -3.56 3.22 -16.13
C PRO A 38 -2.25 4.00 -16.11
N GLU A 39 -1.79 4.31 -14.91
CA GLU A 39 -0.39 4.56 -14.59
C GLU A 39 0.31 3.22 -14.36
N VAL A 40 1.34 2.92 -15.15
CA VAL A 40 2.13 1.70 -14.97
C VAL A 40 3.15 1.95 -13.86
N LEU A 41 3.02 1.21 -12.76
CA LEU A 41 3.94 1.23 -11.63
C LEU A 41 4.99 0.12 -11.80
N PRO A 42 6.28 0.46 -12.06
CA PRO A 42 7.30 -0.55 -12.33
C PRO A 42 7.44 -1.59 -11.19
N ASN A 43 7.38 -2.87 -11.54
CA ASN A 43 7.42 -4.03 -10.64
C ASN A 43 6.23 -4.17 -9.66
N VAL A 44 5.18 -3.37 -9.81
CA VAL A 44 3.98 -3.43 -8.94
C VAL A 44 2.75 -3.84 -9.75
N GLY A 45 2.45 -3.14 -10.85
CA GLY A 45 1.25 -3.37 -11.63
C GLY A 45 0.72 -2.12 -12.33
N GLU A 46 -0.55 -2.16 -12.71
CA GLU A 46 -1.29 -1.01 -13.23
C GLU A 46 -2.10 -0.36 -12.11
N TRP A 47 -2.05 0.96 -12.03
CA TRP A 47 -2.79 1.77 -11.08
C TRP A 47 -3.72 2.71 -11.82
N CYS A 48 -4.94 2.93 -11.33
CA CYS A 48 -5.75 4.01 -11.86
C CYS A 48 -6.77 4.53 -10.85
N ASP A 49 -7.11 5.81 -10.97
CA ASP A 49 -8.19 6.44 -10.23
C ASP A 49 -9.41 6.61 -11.15
N ARG A 50 -10.58 6.12 -10.73
CA ARG A 50 -11.83 6.34 -11.48
C ARG A 50 -13.05 6.37 -10.58
N ALA A 51 -13.84 7.43 -10.77
CA ALA A 51 -14.90 7.82 -9.85
C ALA A 51 -14.32 7.96 -8.42
N GLU A 52 -14.98 7.37 -7.43
CA GLU A 52 -14.58 7.44 -6.02
C GLU A 52 -13.70 6.26 -5.58
N ASN A 53 -13.16 5.48 -6.53
CA ASN A 53 -12.37 4.29 -6.23
C ASN A 53 -10.98 4.39 -6.87
N ARG A 54 -10.00 3.80 -6.19
CA ARG A 54 -8.67 3.54 -6.75
C ARG A 54 -8.56 2.07 -7.07
N TRP A 55 -8.01 1.76 -8.22
CA TRP A 55 -7.86 0.39 -8.72
C TRP A 55 -6.39 0.06 -8.88
N LEU A 56 -6.04 -1.14 -8.45
CA LEU A 56 -4.70 -1.68 -8.59
C LEU A 56 -4.80 -3.10 -9.16
N LEU A 57 -4.19 -3.31 -10.32
CA LEU A 57 -4.08 -4.61 -10.96
C LEU A 57 -2.63 -5.08 -10.88
N GLN A 58 -2.38 -6.19 -10.20
CA GLN A 58 -1.03 -6.72 -9.95
C GLN A 58 -0.88 -8.10 -10.57
N ASN A 59 0.31 -8.41 -11.08
CA ASN A 59 0.70 -9.78 -11.40
C ASN A 59 1.65 -10.27 -10.32
N PHE A 60 1.22 -11.28 -9.56
CA PHE A 60 2.03 -11.92 -8.54
C PHE A 60 2.03 -13.43 -8.73
N ALA A 61 3.22 -14.01 -8.88
CA ALA A 61 3.41 -15.44 -9.13
C ALA A 61 2.60 -15.99 -10.31
N GLY A 62 2.44 -15.19 -11.38
CA GLY A 62 1.68 -15.58 -12.57
C GLY A 62 0.16 -15.49 -12.41
N SER A 63 -0.33 -15.03 -11.26
CA SER A 63 -1.75 -14.75 -11.02
C SER A 63 -2.02 -13.25 -11.04
N TYR A 64 -3.19 -12.86 -11.56
CA TYR A 64 -3.63 -11.48 -11.57
C TYR A 64 -4.54 -11.18 -10.38
N TRP A 65 -4.28 -10.05 -9.72
CA TRP A 65 -4.98 -9.60 -8.53
C TRP A 65 -5.54 -8.21 -8.79
N LEU A 66 -6.85 -8.08 -8.71
CA LEU A 66 -7.54 -6.80 -8.81
C LEU A 66 -7.89 -6.33 -7.41
N THR A 67 -7.49 -5.12 -7.07
CA THR A 67 -7.82 -4.47 -5.81
C THR A 67 -8.60 -3.20 -6.08
N ARG A 68 -9.75 -3.05 -5.42
CA ARG A 68 -10.49 -1.79 -5.34
C ARG A 68 -10.28 -1.19 -3.95
N LEU A 69 -9.82 0.05 -3.91
CA LEU A 69 -9.69 0.86 -2.70
C LEU A 69 -10.76 1.94 -2.72
N GLN A 70 -11.49 2.08 -1.62
CA GLN A 70 -12.48 3.14 -1.40
C GLN A 70 -11.89 4.22 -0.47
N PRO A 71 -11.25 5.27 -1.01
CA PRO A 71 -10.65 6.33 -0.20
C PRO A 71 -11.65 6.99 0.77
N ASP A 72 -12.92 7.08 0.39
CA ASP A 72 -13.97 7.70 1.20
C ASP A 72 -14.56 6.79 2.28
N ALA A 73 -14.28 5.49 2.27
CA ALA A 73 -14.65 4.61 3.37
C ALA A 73 -13.90 4.94 4.67
N ALA A 74 -12.83 5.73 4.58
CA ALA A 74 -12.14 6.30 5.73
C ALA A 74 -12.87 7.50 6.35
N LYS A 75 -13.95 8.05 5.75
CA LYS A 75 -14.68 9.21 6.30
C LYS A 75 -15.36 8.97 7.67
N GLY A 76 -15.38 7.71 8.15
CA GLY A 76 -15.78 7.36 9.52
C GLY A 76 -14.62 6.99 10.45
N MET A 77 -13.40 6.80 9.92
CA MET A 77 -12.21 6.66 10.75
C MET A 77 -11.73 8.06 11.11
N THR A 78 -11.66 8.35 12.41
CA THR A 78 -10.93 9.52 12.89
C THR A 78 -9.54 9.47 12.26
N SER A 79 -9.26 10.43 11.37
CA SER A 79 -7.95 10.58 10.72
C SER A 79 -6.89 10.58 11.81
N THR A 80 -6.26 9.43 12.01
CA THR A 80 -5.26 9.28 13.05
C THR A 80 -3.99 9.88 12.49
N GLN A 81 -3.75 11.15 12.84
CA GLN A 81 -2.50 11.81 12.51
C GLN A 81 -1.37 11.12 13.26
N SER A 82 -0.43 10.60 12.50
CA SER A 82 0.84 10.08 12.97
C SER A 82 1.95 11.04 12.58
N TRP A 83 3.11 10.92 13.22
CA TRP A 83 4.32 11.59 12.75
C TRP A 83 4.73 11.12 11.33
N LEU A 84 4.25 9.94 10.91
CA LEU A 84 4.38 9.45 9.54
C LEU A 84 3.48 10.17 8.55
N GLY A 85 2.41 10.83 9.01
CA GLY A 85 1.42 11.51 8.17
C GLY A 85 0.00 11.09 8.50
N THR A 86 -0.88 11.23 7.52
CA THR A 86 -2.29 10.83 7.61
C THR A 86 -2.41 9.34 7.28
N LEU A 87 -2.93 8.54 8.19
CA LEU A 87 -3.22 7.13 7.93
C LEU A 87 -4.31 7.03 6.84
N LEU A 88 -3.97 6.42 5.71
CA LEU A 88 -4.90 6.14 4.61
C LEU A 88 -5.53 4.77 4.73
N GLN A 89 -4.77 3.77 5.19
CA GLN A 89 -5.20 2.39 5.24
C GLN A 89 -4.46 1.65 6.36
N GLU A 90 -5.16 0.76 7.02
CA GLU A 90 -4.60 -0.19 7.98
C GLU A 90 -5.19 -1.57 7.71
N VAL A 91 -4.32 -2.56 7.55
CA VAL A 91 -4.69 -3.96 7.38
C VAL A 91 -3.94 -4.77 8.42
N THR A 92 -4.68 -5.41 9.31
CA THR A 92 -4.12 -6.33 10.29
C THR A 92 -4.36 -7.74 9.80
N ASN A 93 -3.28 -8.48 9.58
CA ASN A 93 -3.29 -9.90 9.25
C ASN A 93 -2.16 -10.57 10.02
N GLU A 94 -2.50 -11.24 11.11
CA GLU A 94 -1.52 -11.81 12.03
C GLU A 94 -0.49 -12.68 11.28
N PRO A 95 0.81 -12.56 11.61
CA PRO A 95 1.38 -11.78 12.70
C PRO A 95 1.82 -10.36 12.27
N TYR A 96 1.18 -9.76 11.28
CA TYR A 96 1.60 -8.48 10.71
C TYR A 96 0.48 -7.44 10.68
N GLN A 97 0.89 -6.18 10.75
CA GLN A 97 0.05 -5.02 10.53
C GLN A 97 0.69 -4.15 9.45
N LEU A 98 -0.04 -3.94 8.36
CA LEU A 98 0.31 -3.02 7.29
C LEU A 98 -0.44 -1.71 7.48
N GLN A 99 0.29 -0.61 7.52
CA GLN A 99 -0.26 0.74 7.59
C GLN A 99 0.27 1.55 6.41
N VAL A 100 -0.62 2.24 5.69
CA VAL A 100 -0.27 3.13 4.58
C VAL A 100 -0.59 4.55 5.01
N TYR A 101 0.39 5.43 4.91
CA TYR A 101 0.27 6.84 5.26
C TYR A 101 0.51 7.72 4.04
N GLU A 102 -0.25 8.80 3.94
CA GLU A 102 0.06 9.94 3.10
C GLU A 102 0.84 10.96 3.92
N THR A 103 1.95 11.46 3.36
CA THR A 103 2.81 12.39 4.07
C THR A 103 3.23 13.55 3.19
N ARG A 104 3.18 14.74 3.80
CA ARG A 104 3.69 15.98 3.19
C ARG A 104 5.17 16.19 3.50
N HIS A 105 5.75 15.36 4.35
CA HIS A 105 7.14 15.45 4.73
C HIS A 105 8.03 14.87 3.64
N HIS A 106 9.11 15.59 3.33
CA HIS A 106 10.10 15.09 2.40
C HIS A 106 10.76 13.81 2.97
N PRO A 107 11.08 12.78 2.17
CA PRO A 107 11.62 11.51 2.66
C PRO A 107 12.86 11.69 3.54
N LYS A 108 13.77 12.61 3.18
CA LYS A 108 14.92 12.97 4.02
C LYS A 108 14.53 13.43 5.44
N GLN A 109 13.45 14.20 5.58
CA GLN A 109 12.97 14.66 6.89
C GLN A 109 12.41 13.50 7.71
N LEU A 110 11.61 12.63 7.10
CA LEU A 110 11.10 11.42 7.74
C LEU A 110 12.23 10.49 8.20
N LEU A 111 13.24 10.29 7.34
CA LEU A 111 14.41 9.49 7.66
C LEU A 111 15.23 10.08 8.81
N ASN A 112 15.41 11.40 8.86
CA ASN A 112 16.08 12.06 9.97
C ASN A 112 15.26 11.89 11.27
N HIS A 113 13.95 12.06 11.20
CA HIS A 113 13.07 11.84 12.35
C HIS A 113 13.12 10.39 12.84
N LEU A 114 13.08 9.41 11.92
CA LEU A 114 13.21 7.98 12.21
C LEU A 114 14.51 7.66 12.93
N ARG A 115 15.65 8.19 12.43
CA ARG A 115 16.96 8.00 13.06
C ARG A 115 17.01 8.58 14.48
N LEU A 116 16.41 9.74 14.69
CA LEU A 116 16.36 10.37 16.02
C LEU A 116 15.43 9.61 16.97
N ARG A 117 14.21 9.27 16.52
CA ARG A 117 13.20 8.56 17.33
C ARG A 117 13.63 7.15 17.69
N HIS A 118 14.39 6.50 16.82
CA HIS A 118 14.85 5.13 16.99
C HIS A 118 16.38 5.04 17.12
N SER A 119 17.02 6.05 17.72
CA SER A 119 18.47 6.08 17.92
C SER A 119 19.01 4.87 18.69
N ASN A 120 18.16 4.26 19.51
CA ASN A 120 18.49 3.10 20.34
C ASN A 120 18.24 1.75 19.63
N ARG A 121 17.79 1.78 18.36
CA ARG A 121 17.52 0.59 17.56
C ARG A 121 18.54 0.44 16.45
N ASN A 122 18.85 -0.80 16.09
CA ASN A 122 19.66 -1.06 14.90
C ASN A 122 18.80 -0.80 13.66
N ALA A 123 19.09 0.32 12.99
CA ALA A 123 18.35 0.79 11.83
C ALA A 123 19.18 0.60 10.56
N GLN A 124 18.66 -0.20 9.62
CA GLN A 124 19.29 -0.40 8.31
C GLN A 124 18.53 0.39 7.26
N LEU A 125 19.17 1.44 6.73
CA LEU A 125 18.62 2.27 5.66
C LEU A 125 19.22 1.86 4.32
N VAL A 126 18.35 1.45 3.39
CA VAL A 126 18.71 1.20 2.00
C VAL A 126 18.03 2.26 1.14
N ARG A 127 18.83 3.06 0.44
CA ARG A 127 18.31 3.96 -0.59
C ARG A 127 18.07 3.14 -1.86
N LEU A 128 16.84 3.17 -2.34
CA LEU A 128 16.47 2.60 -3.63
C LEU A 128 16.55 3.72 -4.71
N SER A 129 16.27 3.38 -5.96
CA SER A 129 16.27 4.36 -7.06
C SER A 129 15.03 5.26 -7.04
N ALA A 130 15.14 6.47 -7.61
CA ALA A 130 14.03 7.40 -7.85
C ALA A 130 13.23 7.83 -6.60
N GLY A 131 13.94 8.28 -5.55
CA GLY A 131 13.28 8.83 -4.34
C GLY A 131 12.61 7.79 -3.45
N ARG A 132 12.87 6.49 -3.70
CA ARG A 132 12.40 5.38 -2.88
C ARG A 132 13.39 5.06 -1.78
N TYR A 133 12.90 4.77 -0.58
CA TYR A 133 13.72 4.42 0.56
C TYR A 133 13.11 3.23 1.30
N TYR A 134 13.98 2.34 1.78
CA TYR A 134 13.61 1.21 2.62
C TYR A 134 14.37 1.31 3.93
N LEU A 135 13.66 1.22 5.04
CA LEU A 135 14.21 1.21 6.38
C LEU A 135 13.73 -0.05 7.10
N MET A 136 14.67 -0.80 7.66
CA MET A 136 14.38 -1.89 8.56
C MET A 136 14.84 -1.51 9.98
N LEU A 137 13.95 -1.68 10.94
CA LEU A 137 14.23 -1.49 12.36
C LEU A 137 14.11 -2.85 13.07
N HIS A 138 15.13 -3.23 13.82
CA HIS A 138 15.08 -4.42 14.65
C HIS A 138 14.49 -4.13 16.04
N GLN A 139 13.86 -5.15 16.65
CA GLN A 139 13.30 -5.15 18.01
C GLN A 139 12.29 -4.02 18.33
N PRO A 140 10.99 -4.17 18.02
CA PRO A 140 10.37 -5.26 17.25
C PRO A 140 10.78 -5.19 15.78
N LEU A 141 10.48 -6.21 14.98
CA LEU A 141 10.77 -6.12 13.54
C LEU A 141 9.76 -5.20 12.86
N GLU A 142 10.26 -4.17 12.20
CA GLU A 142 9.46 -3.16 11.54
C GLU A 142 10.13 -2.72 10.25
N TRP A 143 9.33 -2.63 9.19
CA TRP A 143 9.76 -2.20 7.88
C TRP A 143 9.02 -0.94 7.48
N LEU A 144 9.75 0.05 7.01
CA LEU A 144 9.19 1.26 6.42
C LEU A 144 9.67 1.41 4.99
N PHE A 145 8.72 1.66 4.10
CA PHE A 145 8.97 1.96 2.70
C PHE A 145 8.41 3.33 2.38
N LEU A 146 9.27 4.22 1.86
CA LEU A 146 8.91 5.57 1.45
C LEU A 146 8.95 5.66 -0.07
N HIS A 147 7.89 6.20 -0.66
CA HIS A 147 7.75 6.38 -2.09
C HIS A 147 7.27 7.80 -2.43
N GLN A 148 7.93 8.44 -3.38
CA GLN A 148 7.51 9.72 -3.92
C GLN A 148 6.50 9.50 -5.06
N THR A 149 5.36 10.16 -4.97
CA THR A 149 4.33 10.20 -6.02
C THR A 149 4.26 11.61 -6.63
N SER A 150 3.47 11.78 -7.69
CA SER A 150 3.23 13.10 -8.30
C SER A 150 2.53 14.09 -7.36
N GLY A 151 1.72 13.59 -6.43
CA GLY A 151 0.94 14.39 -5.47
C GLY A 151 1.54 14.52 -4.07
N GLY A 152 2.67 13.87 -3.77
CA GLY A 152 3.29 13.90 -2.45
C GLY A 152 4.16 12.67 -2.16
N PHE A 153 4.06 12.16 -0.94
CA PHE A 153 4.79 10.96 -0.52
C PHE A 153 3.85 9.96 0.14
N LEU A 154 4.11 8.69 -0.12
CA LEU A 154 3.47 7.56 0.55
C LEU A 154 4.49 6.88 1.45
N SER A 155 4.05 6.52 2.65
CA SER A 155 4.82 5.71 3.59
C SER A 155 4.04 4.44 3.90
N LEU A 156 4.64 3.29 3.59
CA LEU A 156 4.13 1.99 3.99
C LEU A 156 4.91 1.52 5.20
N ARG A 157 4.20 1.09 6.23
CA ARG A 157 4.76 0.57 7.48
C ARG A 157 4.23 -0.83 7.68
N LEU A 158 5.12 -1.81 7.75
CA LEU A 158 4.79 -3.18 8.09
C LEU A 158 5.41 -3.47 9.46
N GLN A 159 4.59 -3.81 10.44
CA GLN A 159 5.04 -4.11 11.79
C GLN A 159 4.58 -5.53 12.17
N ALA A 160 5.45 -6.31 12.82
CA ALA A 160 5.00 -7.54 13.45
C ALA A 160 4.06 -7.21 14.63
N THR A 161 2.82 -7.69 14.59
CA THR A 161 1.92 -7.73 15.74
C THR A 161 2.46 -8.82 16.63
N GLY A 162 3.22 -8.43 17.67
CA GLY A 162 3.93 -9.39 18.51
C GLY A 162 3.01 -10.55 18.90
N ALA A 163 3.36 -11.77 18.49
CA ALA A 163 2.88 -12.96 19.19
C ALA A 163 3.25 -12.75 20.66
N GLY A 164 2.30 -12.99 21.57
CA GLY A 164 2.50 -12.82 22.99
C GLY A 164 3.87 -13.33 23.42
N ASN A 165 4.54 -12.56 24.28
CA ASN A 165 5.66 -13.09 25.06
C ASN A 165 5.08 -14.17 25.99
N ASP A 166 4.84 -15.37 25.47
CA ASP A 166 4.66 -16.58 26.24
C ASP A 166 6.01 -17.31 26.37
#